data_AF-A0A927D9D6-F1
#
_entry.id   AF-A0A927D9D6-F1
#
_cell.length_a   1.000
_cell.length_b   1.000
_cell.length_c   1.000
_cell.angle_alpha   90.00
_cell.angle_beta   90.00
_cell.angle_gamma   90.00
#
_symmetry.space_group_name_H-M   'P 1'
#
loop_
_entity.id
_entity.type
_entity.pdbx_description
1 polymer ?
#
loop_
_entity_poly.entity_id
_entity_poly.type
_entity_poly.pdbx_seq_one_letter_code
_entity_poly.pdbx_strand_id
1 'polypeptide(L)' 'MPAEAGSRPTRIARRESSLISGTPEQVKARLDALQAEEQLDELIIDTPISDGLARLHSLRLLAQAHYGKEVLNVL' A
#
# COMPACT_ATOMS: atom_id res chain seq x y z
N MET A 1 22.84 -26.40 21.34
CA MET A 1 21.37 -26.24 21.39
C MET A 1 20.97 -25.23 20.32
N PRO A 2 20.44 -25.62 19.16
CA PRO A 2 19.79 -24.66 18.26
C PRO A 2 18.32 -24.48 18.72
N ALA A 3 17.85 -23.23 18.77
CA ALA A 3 16.46 -22.92 19.02
C ALA A 3 15.70 -22.99 17.68
N GLU A 4 14.94 -24.05 17.47
CA GLU A 4 13.98 -24.11 16.36
C GLU A 4 12.67 -23.46 16.82
N ALA A 5 12.39 -22.26 16.33
CA ALA A 5 11.10 -21.60 16.52
C ALA A 5 10.03 -22.42 15.80
N GLY A 6 9.18 -23.11 16.57
CA GLY A 6 8.12 -24.02 16.10
C GLY A 6 6.95 -23.35 15.38
N SER A 7 7.22 -22.47 14.42
CA SER A 7 6.19 -21.89 13.56
C SER A 7 5.98 -22.80 12.35
N ARG A 8 4.80 -23.41 12.26
CA ARG A 8 4.36 -24.16 11.06
C ARG A 8 4.58 -23.28 9.82
N PRO A 9 5.00 -23.84 8.67
CA PRO A 9 5.22 -23.04 7.47
C PRO A 9 3.91 -22.33 7.07
N THR A 10 3.87 -21.01 7.29
CA THR A 10 2.79 -20.16 6.80
C THR A 10 2.85 -20.18 5.29
N ARG A 11 1.84 -20.77 4.65
CA ARG A 11 1.75 -20.83 3.19
C ARG A 11 1.38 -19.44 2.68
N ILE A 12 2.38 -18.65 2.32
CA ILE A 12 2.19 -17.39 1.60
C ILE A 12 1.64 -17.78 0.23
N ALA A 13 0.33 -17.69 0.05
CA ALA A 13 -0.28 -17.81 -1.26
C ALA A 13 0.28 -16.66 -2.11
N ARG A 14 0.99 -16.99 -3.19
CA ARG A 14 1.42 -16.00 -4.18
C ARG A 14 0.15 -15.46 -4.84
N ARG A 15 -0.39 -14.38 -4.27
CA ARG A 15 -1.35 -13.53 -4.99
C ARG A 15 -0.55 -12.87 -6.11
N GLU A 16 -1.12 -12.80 -7.31
CA GLU A 16 -0.55 -11.96 -8.35
C GLU A 16 -0.35 -10.56 -7.76
N SER A 17 0.87 -10.05 -7.81
CA SER A 17 1.20 -8.72 -7.33
C SER A 17 0.52 -7.72 -8.27
N SER A 18 -0.72 -7.36 -7.96
CA SER A 18 -1.49 -6.36 -8.69
C SER A 18 -0.84 -4.99 -8.50
N LEU A 19 0.07 -4.65 -9.40
CA LEU A 19 0.67 -3.33 -9.44
C LEU A 19 -0.41 -2.30 -9.82
N ILE A 20 -0.74 -1.41 -8.90
CA ILE A 20 -1.61 -0.26 -9.16
C ILE A 20 -0.73 0.95 -9.42
N SER A 21 -0.87 1.56 -10.61
CA SER A 21 -0.16 2.78 -10.99
C SER A 21 -1.06 3.66 -11.87
N GLY A 22 -0.82 4.98 -11.85
CA GLY A 22 -1.64 5.96 -12.56
C GLY A 22 -1.59 7.33 -11.90
N THR A 23 -2.54 8.20 -12.24
CA THR A 23 -2.76 9.46 -11.50
C THR A 23 -3.25 9.18 -10.08
N PRO A 24 -3.15 10.14 -9.15
CA PRO A 24 -3.59 9.95 -7.76
C PRO A 24 -5.06 9.52 -7.67
N GLU A 25 -5.92 10.06 -8.52
CA GLU A 25 -7.35 9.75 -8.55
C GLU A 25 -7.61 8.33 -9.08
N GLN A 26 -6.86 7.91 -10.09
CA GLN A 26 -6.95 6.55 -10.65
C GLN A 26 -6.50 5.50 -9.64
N VAL A 27 -5.41 5.77 -8.93
CA VAL A 27 -4.89 4.88 -7.88
C VAL A 27 -5.89 4.79 -6.74
N LYS A 28 -6.39 5.93 -6.24
CA LYS A 28 -7.43 5.96 -5.19
C LYS A 28 -8.67 5.16 -5.60
N ALA A 29 -9.21 5.40 -6.79
CA ALA A 29 -10.41 4.70 -7.26
C ALA A 29 -10.23 3.17 -7.30
N ARG A 30 -9.04 2.69 -7.70
CA ARG A 30 -8.71 1.26 -7.67
C ARG A 30 -8.57 0.71 -6.25
N LEU A 31 -7.98 1.47 -5.33
CA LEU A 31 -7.87 1.06 -3.93
C LEU A 31 -9.24 1.01 -3.25
N ASP A 32 -10.10 2.01 -3.49
CA ASP A 32 -11.47 2.05 -2.98
C ASP A 32 -12.29 0.85 -3.50
N ALA A 33 -12.15 0.52 -4.78
CA ALA A 33 -12.80 -0.65 -5.38
C ALA A 33 -12.31 -1.96 -4.74
N LEU A 34 -10.99 -2.13 -4.60
CA LEU A 34 -10.39 -3.31 -3.98
C LEU A 34 -10.86 -3.47 -2.52
N GLN A 35 -10.90 -2.38 -1.76
CA GLN A 35 -11.34 -2.39 -0.37
C GLN A 35 -12.82 -2.80 -0.26
N ALA A 36 -13.66 -2.32 -1.16
CA ALA A 36 -15.09 -2.67 -1.20
C ALA A 36 -15.34 -4.12 -1.65
N GLU A 37 -14.64 -4.59 -2.68
CA GLU A 37 -14.76 -5.95 -3.21
C GLU A 37 -14.38 -7.00 -2.16
N GLU A 38 -13.27 -6.77 -1.45
CA GLU A 38 -12.74 -7.72 -0.47
C GLU A 38 -13.20 -7.41 0.98
N GLN A 39 -14.01 -6.36 1.18
CA GLN A 39 -14.52 -5.91 2.49
C GLN A 39 -13.39 -5.72 3.53
N LEU A 40 -12.34 -5.01 3.13
CA LEU A 40 -11.15 -4.81 3.97
C LEU A 40 -11.30 -3.56 4.85
N ASP A 41 -10.91 -3.67 6.12
CA ASP A 41 -10.87 -2.52 7.03
C ASP A 41 -9.64 -1.63 6.77
N GLU A 42 -8.53 -2.23 6.32
CA GLU A 42 -7.24 -1.56 6.13
C GLU A 42 -6.50 -2.12 4.90
N LEU A 43 -5.80 -1.24 4.19
CA LEU A 43 -4.89 -1.59 3.11
C LEU A 43 -3.45 -1.19 3.47
N ILE A 44 -2.54 -2.16 3.44
CA ILE A 44 -1.10 -1.91 3.53
C ILE A 44 -0.55 -1.70 2.12
N ILE A 45 0.00 -0.51 1.86
CA ILE A 45 0.53 -0.13 0.55
C ILE A 45 2.05 -0.23 0.55
N ASP A 46 2.58 -1.23 -0.16
CA ASP A 46 4.00 -1.25 -0.50
C ASP A 46 4.26 -0.37 -1.74
N THR A 47 5.31 0.45 -1.68
CA THR A 47 5.73 1.32 -2.78
C THR A 47 7.17 0.98 -3.17
N PRO A 48 7.39 -0.03 -4.05
CA PRO A 48 8.71 -0.52 -4.44
C PRO A 48 9.41 0.44 -5.42
N ILE A 49 9.52 1.71 -5.03
CA ILE A 49 10.25 2.76 -5.75
C ILE A 49 11.60 2.94 -5.05
N SER A 50 12.68 2.62 -5.75
CA SER A 50 14.05 2.71 -5.20
C SER A 50 14.49 4.15 -4.92
N ASP A 51 14.00 5.11 -5.71
CA ASP A 51 14.29 6.53 -5.49
C ASP A 51 13.47 7.10 -4.33
N GLY A 52 14.15 7.58 -3.30
CA GLY A 52 13.51 8.01 -2.05
C GLY A 52 12.58 9.21 -2.23
N LEU A 53 12.95 10.17 -3.09
CA LEU A 53 12.15 11.36 -3.34
C LEU A 53 10.88 11.02 -4.14
N ALA A 54 11.00 10.18 -5.17
CA ALA A 54 9.87 9.70 -5.94
C ALA A 54 8.91 8.87 -5.08
N ARG A 55 9.43 8.02 -4.19
CA ARG A 55 8.62 7.25 -3.23
C ARG A 55 7.83 8.19 -2.31
N LEU A 56 8.49 9.17 -1.71
CA LEU A 56 7.85 10.14 -0.84
C LEU A 56 6.80 10.98 -1.59
N HIS A 57 7.11 11.39 -2.82
CA HIS A 57 6.18 12.13 -3.66
C HIS A 57 4.92 11.31 -3.99
N SER A 58 5.08 10.02 -4.35
CA SER A 58 3.96 9.11 -4.58
C SER A 58 3.07 8.97 -3.35
N LEU A 59 3.66 8.78 -2.17
CA LEU A 59 2.91 8.69 -0.91
C LEU A 59 2.17 9.99 -0.58
N ARG A 60 2.79 11.15 -0.81
CA ARG A 60 2.14 12.46 -0.63
C ARG A 60 0.95 12.65 -1.58
N LEU A 61 1.09 12.25 -2.85
CA LEU A 61 0.01 12.32 -3.82
C LEU A 61 -1.16 11.42 -3.43
N LEU A 62 -0.87 10.20 -2.97
CA LEU A 62 -1.89 9.28 -2.49
C LEU A 62 -2.61 9.85 -1.27
N ALA A 63 -1.88 10.35 -0.28
CA ALA A 63 -2.47 10.95 0.91
C ALA A 63 -3.37 12.15 0.58
N GLN A 64 -2.92 13.03 -0.33
CA GLN A 64 -3.74 14.16 -0.81
C GLN A 64 -5.02 13.71 -1.53
N ALA A 65 -4.97 12.62 -2.29
CA ALA A 65 -6.16 12.09 -2.95
C ALA A 65 -7.19 11.56 -1.93
N HIS A 66 -6.76 11.00 -0.80
CA HIS A 66 -7.64 10.45 0.23
C HIS A 66 -8.21 11.51 1.18
N TYR A 67 -7.44 12.52 1.56
CA TYR A 67 -7.82 13.49 2.61
C TYR A 67 -7.95 14.94 2.12
N GLY A 68 -7.73 15.20 0.83
CA GLY A 68 -7.66 16.55 0.29
C GLY A 68 -6.33 17.25 0.62
N LYS A 69 -6.28 18.57 0.42
CA LYS A 69 -5.03 19.37 0.41
C LYS A 69 -4.30 19.45 1.77
N GLU A 70 -4.89 18.99 2.87
CA GLU A 70 -4.45 19.26 4.26
C GLU A 70 -3.58 18.17 4.91
N VAL A 71 -2.87 17.33 4.15
CA VAL A 71 -2.00 16.29 4.77
C VAL A 71 -0.56 16.74 5.04
N LEU A 72 -0.18 17.98 4.71
CA LEU A 72 1.24 18.38 4.67
C LEU A 72 1.77 19.16 5.89
N ASN A 73 1.20 19.01 7.09
CA ASN A 73 1.70 19.77 8.25
C ASN A 73 2.19 18.94 9.45
N VAL A 74 2.50 17.65 9.24
CA VAL A 74 3.15 16.83 10.27
C VAL A 74 4.31 16.04 9.67
N LEU A 75 5.45 16.71 9.49
CA LEU A 75 6.82 16.16 9.56
C LEU A 75 7.78 17.29 9.91
#